data_AF-A0A1W1DUI4-F1
#
_entry.id   AF-A0A1W1DUI4-F1
#
_cell.length_a   1.000
_cell.length_b   1.000
_cell.length_c   1.000
_cell.angle_alpha   90.00
_cell.angle_beta   90.00
_cell.angle_gamma   90.00
#
_symmetry.space_group_name_H-M   'P 1'
#
loop_
_entity.id
_entity.type
_entity.pdbx_description
1 polymer ?
#
loop_
_entity_poly.entity_id
_entity_poly.type
_entity_poly.pdbx_seq_one_letter_code
_entity_poly.pdbx_strand_id
1 'polypeptide(L)' 'MVTSVRIAGVDLQAVADKLPAEAMAFLQNDTTLVYKGSFMVDVMDIMLTPIIDKLMTNK' A
#
# COMPACT_ATOMS: atom_id res chain seq x y z
N MET A 1 -2.93 15.53 6.95
CA MET A 1 -1.63 15.31 6.32
C MET A 1 -1.76 14.21 5.29
N VAL A 2 -1.20 14.42 4.10
CA VAL A 2 -1.18 13.42 3.02
C VAL A 2 0.15 12.68 3.08
N THR A 3 0.12 11.37 2.86
CA THR A 3 1.29 10.49 2.86
C THR A 3 1.37 9.81 1.50
N SER A 4 2.59 9.51 1.05
CA SER A 4 2.81 8.74 -0.18
C SER A 4 3.76 7.57 0.07
N VAL A 5 3.58 6.50 -0.70
CA VAL A 5 4.42 5.30 -0.62
C VAL A 5 4.78 4.81 -2.02
N ARG A 6 5.97 4.20 -2.13
CA ARG A 6 6.50 3.58 -3.34
C ARG A 6 7.17 2.27 -2.95
N ILE A 7 6.72 1.15 -3.52
CA ILE A 7 7.36 -0.16 -3.34
C ILE A 7 7.38 -0.87 -4.69
N ALA A 8 8.57 -1.29 -5.13
CA ALA A 8 8.73 -2.02 -6.39
C ALA A 8 8.16 -3.44 -6.27
N GLY A 9 7.50 -3.92 -7.34
CA GLY A 9 6.93 -5.28 -7.38
C GLY A 9 5.63 -5.46 -6.59
N VAL A 10 5.03 -4.36 -6.12
CA VAL A 10 3.68 -4.34 -5.52
C VAL A 10 2.71 -3.67 -6.47
N ASP A 11 1.54 -4.28 -6.65
CA ASP A 11 0.43 -3.66 -7.37
C ASP A 11 -0.23 -2.59 -6.47
N LEU A 12 0.12 -1.32 -6.72
CA LEU A 12 -0.37 -0.20 -5.93
C LEU A 12 -1.85 0.11 -6.15
N GLN A 13 -2.42 -0.27 -7.30
CA GLN A 13 -3.86 -0.12 -7.55
C GLN A 13 -4.64 -1.12 -6.70
N ALA A 14 -4.20 -2.38 -6.64
CA ALA A 14 -4.82 -3.38 -5.77
C ALA A 14 -4.71 -3.02 -4.28
N VAL A 15 -3.70 -2.25 -3.87
CA VAL A 15 -3.61 -1.70 -2.50
C VAL A 15 -4.64 -0.59 -2.31
N ALA A 16 -4.75 0.35 -3.26
CA ALA A 16 -5.74 1.43 -3.19
C ALA A 16 -7.17 0.90 -3.09
N ASP A 17 -7.51 -0.14 -3.86
CA ASP A 17 -8.84 -0.74 -3.92
C ASP A 17 -9.24 -1.44 -2.61
N LYS A 18 -8.27 -1.81 -1.76
CA LYS A 18 -8.50 -2.41 -0.44
C LYS A 18 -8.70 -1.37 0.66
N LEU A 19 -8.37 -0.11 0.39
CA LEU A 19 -8.48 0.95 1.39
C LEU A 19 -9.91 1.51 1.42
N PRO A 20 -10.39 1.91 2.61
CA PRO A 20 -11.70 2.53 2.73
C PRO A 20 -11.69 3.92 2.06
N ALA A 21 -12.87 4.39 1.64
CA ALA A 21 -13.00 5.66 0.91
C ALA A 21 -12.44 6.87 1.69
N GLU A 22 -12.49 6.84 3.02
CA GLU A 22 -11.95 7.87 3.92
C GLU A 22 -10.42 7.97 3.87
N ALA A 23 -9.73 6.95 3.37
CA ALA A 23 -8.28 6.98 3.12
C ALA A 23 -7.93 7.89 1.94
N MET A 24 -8.91 8.23 1.07
CA MET A 24 -8.72 9.04 -0.13
C MET A 24 -7.51 8.56 -0.94
N ALA A 25 -7.41 7.24 -1.11
CA ALA A 25 -6.26 6.62 -1.76
C ALA A 25 -6.35 6.74 -3.28
N PHE A 26 -5.28 7.20 -3.92
CA PHE A 26 -5.19 7.27 -5.38
C PHE A 26 -3.73 7.17 -5.84
N LEU A 27 -3.52 6.75 -7.08
CA LEU A 27 -2.18 6.73 -7.67
C LEU A 27 -1.85 8.13 -8.21
N GLN A 28 -0.74 8.70 -7.74
CA GLN A 28 -0.18 9.91 -8.35
C GLN A 28 0.48 9.57 -9.70
N ASN A 29 1.00 8.35 -9.82
CA ASN A 29 1.54 7.72 -11.02
C ASN A 29 1.64 6.21 -10.75
N ASP A 30 2.05 5.45 -11.75
CA ASP A 30 2.16 3.97 -11.71
C ASP A 30 3.05 3.42 -10.58
N THR A 31 3.88 4.26 -9.96
CA THR A 31 4.84 3.86 -8.92
C THR A 31 4.59 4.52 -7.56
N THR A 32 3.57 5.39 -7.45
CA THR A 32 3.33 6.19 -6.24
C THR A 32 1.86 6.16 -5.84
N LEU A 33 1.58 5.56 -4.69
CA LEU A 33 0.28 5.60 -4.04
C LEU A 33 0.26 6.77 -3.03
N VAL A 34 -0.79 7.59 -3.11
CA VAL A 34 -1.04 8.71 -2.20
C VAL A 34 -2.30 8.42 -1.39
N TYR A 35 -2.28 8.71 -0.09
CA TYR A 35 -3.39 8.44 0.83
C TYR A 35 -3.34 9.36 2.06
N LYS A 36 -4.40 9.36 2.85
CA LYS A 36 -4.50 10.13 4.10
C LYS A 36 -3.61 9.50 5.18
N GLY A 37 -2.72 10.29 5.77
CA GLY A 37 -1.67 9.77 6.67
C GLY A 37 -2.13 9.00 7.90
N SER A 38 -3.40 9.13 8.32
CA SER A 38 -3.98 8.32 9.40
C SER A 38 -4.05 6.81 9.07
N PHE A 39 -3.96 6.43 7.80
CA PHE A 39 -4.02 5.04 7.33
C PHE A 39 -2.64 4.41 7.09
N MET A 40 -1.55 5.05 7.54
CA MET A 40 -0.19 4.57 7.27
C MET A 40 0.03 3.13 7.73
N VAL A 41 -0.47 2.75 8.90
CA VAL A 41 -0.32 1.38 9.43
C VAL A 41 -1.08 0.38 8.56
N ASP A 42 -2.32 0.69 8.20
CA ASP A 42 -3.15 -0.18 7.35
C ASP A 42 -2.53 -0.39 5.96
N VAL A 43 -2.01 0.70 5.36
CA VAL A 43 -1.31 0.63 4.07
C VAL A 43 -0.06 -0.24 4.18
N MET A 44 0.74 -0.08 5.25
CA MET A 44 1.93 -0.91 5.46
C MET A 44 1.58 -2.38 5.66
N ASP A 45 0.53 -2.69 6.41
CA ASP A 45 0.09 -4.07 6.63
C ASP A 45 -0.33 -4.74 5.32
N ILE A 46 -1.16 -4.06 4.51
CA ILE A 46 -1.61 -4.58 3.21
C ILE A 46 -0.43 -4.81 2.25
N MET A 47 0.56 -3.91 2.26
CA MET A 47 1.70 -3.98 1.35
C MET A 47 2.77 -4.99 1.78
N LEU A 48 3.08 -5.05 3.08
CA LEU A 48 4.23 -5.82 3.59
C LEU A 48 3.88 -7.26 3.94
N THR A 49 2.67 -7.54 4.41
CA THR A 49 2.21 -8.91 4.73
C THR A 49 2.47 -9.91 3.59
N PRO A 50 2.05 -9.67 2.32
CA PRO A 50 2.33 -10.62 1.24
C PRO A 50 3.82 -10.75 0.89
N ILE A 51 4.65 -9.74 1.19
CA ILE A 51 6.10 -9.82 0.99
C ILE A 51 6.71 -10.74 2.04
N ILE A 52 6.30 -10.56 3.30
CA ILE A 52 6.75 -11.36 4.43
C ILE A 52 6.31 -12.82 4.26
N ASP A 53 5.07 -13.07 3.85
CA ASP A 53 4.55 -14.42 3.60
C ASP A 53 5.37 -15.15 2.53
N LYS A 54 5.74 -14.47 1.44
CA LYS A 54 6.62 -15.01 0.40
C LYS A 54 8.02 -15.32 0.95
N LEU A 55 8.58 -14.46 1.80
CA LEU A 55 9.89 -14.70 2.41
C LEU A 55 9.85 -15.89 3.37
N MET A 56 8.77 -16.06 4.13
CA MET A 56 8.59 -17.16 5.07
C MET A 56 8.30 -18.50 4.39
N THR A 57 7.59 -18.48 3.25
CA THR A 57 7.28 -19.69 2.47
C THR A 57 8.49 -20.22 1.67
N ASN A 58 9.47 -19.35 1.37
CA ASN A 58 10.71 -19.72 0.70
C ASN A 58 11.82 -20.19 1.67
N LYS A 59 11.47 -20.56 2.92
CA LYS A 59 12.36 -21.23 3.87
C LYS A 59 12.23 -22.74 3.75
#